data_AF-A0A7V3D584-F1
#
_entry.id   AF-A0A7V3D584-F1
#
_cell.length_a   1.000
_cell.length_b   1.000
_cell.length_c   1.000
_cell.angle_alpha   90.00
_cell.angle_beta   90.00
_cell.angle_gamma   90.00
#
_symmetry.space_group_name_H-M   'P 1'
#
loop_
_entity.id
_entity.type
_entity.pdbx_description
1 polymer ?
#
loop_
_entity_poly.entity_id
_entity_poly.type
_entity_poly.pdbx_seq_one_letter_code
_entity_poly.pdbx_strand_id
1 'polypeptide(L)'
;MLELLAQSGSLTDSLTISPRLVRPLLVFGVLILVLASFGKVPLKYNFRNLIVRWKITLLTALAFTLVVALMTVMLAFVNGMYRLSQGSGQPGNVIVLADGATDELFSNLGYRDTSEV
;
A
#
# COMPACT_ATOMS: atom_id res chain seq x y z
N MET A 1 3.73 -26.02 -15.81
CA MET A 1 4.74 -25.91 -14.73
C MET A 1 5.86 -24.91 -15.06
N LEU A 2 6.25 -24.74 -16.33
CA LEU A 2 7.31 -23.78 -16.73
C LEU A 2 6.84 -22.31 -16.92
N GLU A 3 5.53 -22.03 -16.99
CA GLU A 3 5.01 -20.65 -17.04
C GLU A 3 4.86 -19.97 -15.66
N LEU A 4 4.95 -20.73 -14.56
CA LEU A 4 4.82 -20.19 -13.20
C LEU A 4 6.10 -19.52 -12.65
N LEU A 5 7.22 -19.61 -13.37
CA LEU A 5 8.49 -18.97 -13.00
C LEU A 5 8.71 -17.61 -13.70
N ALA A 6 7.94 -17.28 -14.74
CA ALA A 6 8.01 -16.00 -15.45
C ALA A 6 7.32 -14.85 -14.70
N GLN A 7 6.44 -15.18 -13.74
CA GLN A 7 5.77 -14.21 -12.86
C GLN A 7 6.60 -13.92 -11.59
N SER A 8 7.94 -13.95 -11.70
CA SER A 8 8.85 -13.49 -10.64
C SER A 8 9.67 -12.26 -11.03
N GLY A 9 9.57 -11.81 -12.30
CA GLY A 9 10.37 -10.70 -12.83
C GLY A 9 9.80 -9.28 -12.62
N SER A 10 8.58 -9.10 -12.09
CA SER A 10 7.93 -7.77 -12.07
C SER A 10 7.95 -7.01 -10.74
N LEU A 11 8.55 -7.59 -9.68
CA LEU A 11 8.64 -6.91 -8.37
C LEU A 11 9.96 -6.15 -8.18
N THR A 12 10.98 -6.42 -9.00
CA THR A 12 12.28 -5.75 -8.99
C THR A 12 12.38 -4.60 -9.99
N ASP A 13 11.58 -4.62 -11.06
CA ASP A 13 11.62 -3.61 -12.13
C ASP A 13 10.88 -2.31 -11.78
N SER A 14 10.02 -2.32 -10.75
CA SER A 14 9.32 -1.13 -10.25
C SER A 14 10.17 -0.25 -9.33
N LEU A 15 11.33 -0.74 -8.87
CA LEU A 15 12.30 0.03 -8.10
C LEU A 15 13.31 0.74 -9.03
N THR A 16 12.81 1.47 -10.03
CA THR A 16 13.64 2.40 -10.81
C THR A 16 13.97 3.63 -9.93
N ILE A 17 14.87 3.43 -8.96
CA ILE A 17 15.29 4.51 -8.06
C ILE A 17 16.02 5.56 -8.89
N SER A 18 15.38 6.73 -9.04
CA SER A 18 15.99 7.83 -9.79
C SER A 18 17.36 8.19 -9.18
N PRO A 19 18.45 8.27 -9.97
CA PRO A 19 19.81 8.47 -9.44
C PRO A 19 19.99 9.76 -8.64
N ARG A 20 19.07 10.72 -8.82
CA ARG A 20 19.04 12.00 -8.13
C ARG A 20 18.57 11.88 -6.67
N LEU A 21 17.72 10.90 -6.35
CA LEU A 21 17.22 10.66 -4.98
C LEU A 21 18.15 9.77 -4.14
N VAL A 22 18.98 8.96 -4.79
CA VAL A 22 19.96 8.09 -4.10
C VAL A 22 20.99 8.92 -3.33
N ARG A 23 21.47 10.03 -3.92
CA ARG A 23 22.49 10.90 -3.31
C ARG A 23 22.05 11.52 -1.98
N PRO A 24 20.90 12.23 -1.87
CA PRO A 24 20.46 12.79 -0.60
C PRO A 24 20.16 11.71 0.43
N LEU A 25 19.63 10.55 0.01
CA LEU A 25 19.31 9.43 0.91
C LEU A 25 20.58 8.79 1.48
N LEU A 26 21.63 8.63 0.66
CA LEU A 26 22.96 8.23 1.12
C LEU A 26 23.58 9.27 2.04
N VAL A 27 23.55 10.56 1.68
CA VAL A 27 24.09 11.63 2.52
C VAL A 27 23.38 11.67 3.87
N PHE A 28 22.06 11.53 3.90
CA PHE A 28 21.27 11.48 5.13
C PHE A 28 21.59 10.24 5.97
N GLY A 29 21.72 9.07 5.34
CA GLY A 29 22.15 7.84 6.02
C GLY A 29 23.54 7.96 6.62
N VAL A 30 24.52 8.48 5.86
CA VAL A 30 25.88 8.74 6.34
C VAL A 30 25.88 9.78 7.46
N LEU A 31 25.09 10.85 7.34
CA LEU A 31 24.93 11.87 8.37
C LEU A 31 24.40 11.27 9.68
N ILE A 32 23.37 10.42 9.61
CA ILE A 32 22.83 9.70 10.77
C ILE A 32 23.90 8.81 11.40
N LEU A 33 24.66 8.08 10.58
CA LEU A 33 25.71 7.17 11.04
C LEU A 33 26.85 7.95 11.71
N VAL A 34 27.27 9.07 11.12
CA VAL A 34 28.24 10.01 11.70
C VAL A 34 27.71 10.57 13.01
N LEU A 35 26.46 11.07 13.08
CA LEU A 35 25.87 11.56 14.33
C LEU A 35 25.82 10.48 15.42
N ALA A 36 25.50 9.25 15.03
CA ALA A 36 25.45 8.11 15.94
C ALA A 36 26.86 7.69 16.43
N SER A 37 27.88 7.75 15.56
CA SER A 37 29.27 7.40 15.89
C SER A 37 30.01 8.49 16.66
N PHE A 38 29.74 9.77 16.39
CA PHE A 38 30.30 10.91 17.13
C PHE A 38 29.54 11.15 18.47
N GLY A 39 29.36 10.08 19.24
CA GLY A 39 29.55 10.03 20.69
C GLY A 39 28.78 10.96 21.64
N LYS A 40 27.77 11.73 21.19
CA LYS A 40 26.96 12.59 22.08
C LYS A 40 25.46 12.35 22.04
N VAL A 41 24.97 11.40 21.23
CA VAL A 41 23.55 10.99 21.29
C VAL A 41 23.43 9.81 22.27
N PRO A 42 22.79 9.96 23.43
CA PRO A 42 22.66 8.89 24.42
C PRO A 42 21.59 7.87 24.00
N LEU A 43 21.78 7.21 22.85
CA LEU A 43 20.85 6.19 22.31
C LEU A 43 20.66 5.03 23.29
N LYS A 44 21.75 4.60 23.95
CA LYS A 44 21.72 3.55 24.98
C LYS A 44 20.83 3.93 26.17
N TYR A 45 20.74 5.21 26.51
CA TYR A 45 19.85 5.67 27.58
C TYR A 45 18.38 5.59 27.16
N ASN A 46 18.06 6.04 25.95
CA ASN A 46 16.70 5.96 25.40
C ASN A 46 16.20 4.52 25.30
N PHE A 47 17.02 3.61 24.77
CA PHE A 47 16.67 2.18 24.71
C PHE A 47 16.50 1.56 26.09
N ARG A 48 17.38 1.88 27.04
CA ARG A 48 17.23 1.42 28.43
C ARG A 48 15.94 1.93 29.04
N ASN A 49 15.55 3.17 28.76
CA ASN A 49 14.30 3.75 29.26
C ASN A 49 13.06 3.01 28.71
N LEU A 50 13.08 2.58 27.44
CA LEU A 50 12.01 1.76 26.85
C LEU A 50 11.87 0.40 27.57
N ILE A 51 13.00 -0.24 27.90
CA ILE A 51 13.04 -1.54 28.59
C ILE A 51 12.58 -1.40 30.05
N VAL A 52 13.04 -0.36 30.75
CA VAL A 52 12.66 -0.11 32.16
C VAL A 52 11.16 0.17 32.29
N ARG A 53 10.54 0.83 31.30
CA ARG A 53 9.09 1.10 31.23
C ARG A 53 8.39 0.26 30.17
N TRP A 54 8.72 -1.02 30.08
CA TRP A 54 8.21 -1.93 29.04
C TRP A 54 6.68 -1.99 28.96
N LYS A 55 5.97 -1.87 30.10
CA LYS A 55 4.50 -1.93 30.12
C LYS A 55 3.84 -0.79 29.34
N ILE A 56 4.24 0.45 29.59
CA ILE A 56 3.67 1.62 28.90
C ILE A 56 4.12 1.61 27.44
N THR A 57 5.40 1.31 27.17
CA THR A 57 5.93 1.22 25.81
C THR A 57 5.18 0.17 24.97
N LEU A 58 4.90 -1.00 25.56
CA LEU A 58 4.17 -2.07 24.90
C LEU A 58 2.71 -1.66 24.64
N LEU A 59 2.05 -0.98 25.59
CA LEU A 59 0.70 -0.45 25.38
C LEU A 59 0.64 0.52 24.19
N THR A 60 1.60 1.44 24.10
CA THR A 60 1.70 2.38 22.97
C THR A 60 1.96 1.64 21.66
N ALA A 61 2.91 0.71 21.63
CA ALA A 61 3.22 -0.09 20.45
C ALA A 61 2.01 -0.92 19.99
N LEU A 62 1.27 -1.52 20.92
CA LEU A 62 0.05 -2.29 20.64
C LEU A 62 -1.02 -1.37 20.03
N ALA A 63 -1.25 -0.19 20.60
CA ALA A 63 -2.22 0.76 20.08
C ALA A 63 -1.93 1.12 18.61
N PHE A 64 -0.68 1.47 18.28
CA PHE A 64 -0.29 1.74 16.89
C PHE A 64 -0.42 0.51 15.97
N THR A 65 0.02 -0.65 16.45
CA THR A 65 -0.07 -1.90 15.69
C THR A 65 -1.50 -2.24 15.34
N LEU A 66 -2.42 -2.07 16.29
CA LEU A 66 -3.85 -2.32 16.09
C LEU A 66 -4.42 -1.37 15.03
N VAL A 67 -4.11 -0.08 15.09
CA VAL A 67 -4.57 0.88 14.07
C VAL A 67 -4.07 0.53 12.68
N VAL A 68 -2.77 0.24 12.54
CA VAL A 68 -2.18 -0.16 11.25
C VAL A 68 -2.76 -1.48 10.75
N ALA A 69 -2.97 -2.44 11.65
CA ALA A 69 -3.60 -3.72 11.32
C ALA A 69 -5.03 -3.52 10.82
N LEU A 70 -5.83 -2.67 11.48
CA LEU A 70 -7.18 -2.35 11.03
C LEU A 70 -7.17 -1.73 9.63
N MET A 71 -6.32 -0.73 9.39
CA MET A 71 -6.19 -0.15 8.04
C MET A 71 -5.83 -1.22 7.00
N THR A 72 -4.85 -2.07 7.32
CA THR A 72 -4.39 -3.13 6.42
C THR A 72 -5.50 -4.15 6.13
N VAL A 73 -6.25 -4.57 7.15
CA VAL A 73 -7.37 -5.52 7.02
C VAL A 73 -8.50 -4.89 6.20
N MET A 74 -8.85 -3.63 6.42
CA MET A 74 -9.86 -2.94 5.61
C MET A 74 -9.46 -2.87 4.14
N LEU A 75 -8.20 -2.53 3.83
CA LEU A 75 -7.71 -2.53 2.46
C LEU A 75 -7.70 -3.94 1.85
N ALA A 76 -7.28 -4.95 2.62
CA ALA A 76 -7.30 -6.33 2.17
C ALA A 76 -8.74 -6.83 1.92
N PHE A 77 -9.68 -6.43 2.75
CA PHE A 77 -11.11 -6.73 2.59
C PHE A 77 -11.67 -6.11 1.32
N VAL A 78 -11.42 -4.82 1.07
CA VAL A 78 -11.84 -4.15 -0.18
C VAL A 78 -11.26 -4.84 -1.40
N ASN A 79 -9.96 -5.18 -1.37
CA ASN A 79 -9.33 -5.96 -2.45
C ASN A 79 -9.94 -7.36 -2.60
N GLY A 80 -10.32 -7.99 -1.49
CA GLY A 80 -11.03 -9.27 -1.48
C GLY A 80 -12.40 -9.16 -2.17
N MET A 81 -13.17 -8.11 -1.85
CA MET A 81 -14.46 -7.84 -2.48
C MET A 81 -14.32 -7.65 -3.99
N TYR A 82 -13.34 -6.86 -4.45
CA TYR A 82 -13.08 -6.73 -5.89
C TYR A 82 -12.80 -8.07 -6.57
N ARG A 83 -12.02 -8.95 -5.94
CA ARG A 83 -11.71 -10.28 -6.48
C ARG A 83 -12.93 -11.19 -6.54
N LEU A 84 -13.78 -11.14 -5.50
CA LEU A 84 -15.02 -11.92 -5.46
C LEU A 84 -15.99 -11.46 -6.55
N SER A 85 -16.18 -10.14 -6.70
CA SER A 85 -17.08 -9.57 -7.70
C SER A 85 -16.61 -9.82 -9.14
N GLN A 86 -15.30 -9.79 -9.41
CA GLN A 86 -14.75 -10.15 -10.72
C GLN A 86 -15.01 -11.62 -11.08
N GLY A 87 -14.92 -12.53 -10.10
CA GLY A 87 -15.14 -13.95 -10.33
C GLY A 87 -16.61 -14.37 -10.45
N SER A 88 -17.54 -13.56 -9.94
CA SER A 88 -18.97 -13.87 -9.96
C SER A 88 -19.70 -13.46 -11.25
N GLY A 89 -19.03 -12.75 -12.16
CA GLY A 89 -19.65 -12.32 -13.42
C GLY A 89 -19.87 -13.47 -14.40
N GLN A 90 -21.04 -13.48 -15.07
CA GLN A 90 -21.30 -14.39 -16.18
C GLN A 90 -20.71 -13.80 -17.47
N PRO A 91 -19.85 -14.52 -18.23
CA PRO A 91 -19.16 -13.97 -19.41
C PRO A 91 -20.07 -13.47 -20.54
N GLY A 92 -21.34 -13.86 -20.56
CA GLY A 92 -22.33 -13.41 -21.53
C GLY A 92 -23.10 -12.15 -21.13
N ASN A 93 -22.89 -11.61 -19.92
CA ASN A 93 -23.59 -10.43 -19.44
C ASN A 93 -22.75 -9.17 -19.68
N VAL A 94 -23.23 -8.29 -20.57
CA VAL A 94 -22.55 -7.03 -20.89
C VAL A 94 -23.26 -5.90 -20.17
N ILE A 95 -22.50 -5.06 -19.46
CA ILE A 95 -23.02 -3.84 -18.82
C ILE A 95 -22.62 -2.66 -19.70
N VAL A 96 -23.61 -1.90 -20.16
CA VAL A 96 -23.42 -0.67 -20.94
C VAL A 96 -23.70 0.52 -20.04
N LEU A 97 -22.72 1.40 -19.89
CA LEU A 97 -22.83 2.64 -19.13
C LEU A 97 -22.88 3.83 -20.08
N ALA A 98 -23.61 4.87 -19.71
CA ALA A 98 -23.59 6.15 -20.41
C ALA A 98 -22.19 6.77 -20.39
N ASP A 99 -21.83 7.51 -21.44
CA ASP A 99 -20.50 8.12 -21.53
C ASP A 99 -20.27 9.10 -20.36
N GLY A 100 -19.10 8.98 -19.73
CA GLY A 100 -18.75 9.74 -18.51
C GLY A 100 -19.34 9.22 -17.19
N ALA A 101 -20.17 8.16 -17.19
CA ALA A 101 -20.68 7.56 -15.95
C ALA A 101 -19.62 6.65 -15.28
N THR A 102 -19.33 6.89 -14.00
CA THR A 102 -18.34 6.11 -13.22
C THR A 102 -18.94 4.89 -12.51
N ASP A 103 -20.26 4.80 -12.45
CA ASP A 103 -21.00 3.73 -11.81
C ASP A 103 -22.41 3.61 -12.41
N GLU A 104 -23.04 2.46 -12.25
CA GLU A 104 -24.39 2.17 -12.75
C GLU A 104 -25.45 3.12 -12.15
N LEU A 105 -25.23 3.57 -10.92
CA LEU A 105 -26.10 4.52 -10.21
C LEU A 105 -26.19 5.90 -10.88
N PHE A 106 -25.14 6.32 -11.58
CA PHE A 106 -25.08 7.60 -12.28
C PHE A 106 -25.24 7.45 -13.79
N SER A 107 -25.45 6.22 -14.28
CA SER A 107 -25.65 5.93 -15.69
C SER A 107 -27.09 6.24 -16.11
N ASN A 108 -27.27 7.18 -17.03
CA ASN A 108 -28.56 7.46 -17.65
C ASN A 108 -28.42 7.36 -19.17
N LEU A 109 -29.10 6.38 -19.77
CA LEU A 109 -29.12 6.18 -21.21
C LEU A 109 -30.41 6.78 -21.77
N GLY A 110 -30.29 7.86 -22.54
CA GLY A 110 -31.42 8.43 -23.25
C GLY A 110 -31.82 7.53 -24.43
N TYR A 111 -33.09 7.58 -24.84
CA TYR A 111 -33.60 6.79 -25.97
C TYR A 111 -32.82 7.06 -27.28
N ARG A 112 -32.27 8.28 -27.45
CA ARG A 112 -31.40 8.63 -28.59
C ARG A 112 -30.06 7.90 -28.54
N ASP A 113 -29.46 7.76 -27.37
CA ASP A 113 -28.14 7.12 -27.20
C ASP A 113 -28.22 5.61 -27.42
N THR A 114 -29.37 4.99 -27.10
CA THR A 114 -29.62 3.56 -27.40
C THR A 114 -29.92 3.26 -28.87
N SER A 115 -30.14 4.30 -29.70
CA SER A 115 -30.41 4.13 -31.13
C SER A 115 -29.14 4.15 -31.99
N GLU A 116 -28.01 4.51 -31.39
CA GLU A 116 -26.71 4.69 -32.07
C GLU A 116 -25.72 3.53 -31.80
N VAL A 117 -26.15 2.47 -31.11
CA VAL A 117 -25.37 1.26 -30.81
C VAL A 117 -25.64 0.10 -31.77
#